data_AF-A0A832YYK9-F1
#
_entry.id   AF-A0A832YYK9-F1
#
_cell.length_a   1.000
_cell.length_b   1.000
_cell.length_c   1.000
_cell.angle_alpha   90.00
_cell.angle_beta   90.00
_cell.angle_gamma   90.00
#
_symmetry.space_group_name_H-M   'P 1'
#
loop_
_entity.id
_entity.type
_entity.pdbx_description
1 polymer ?
#
loop_
_entity_poly.entity_id
_entity_poly.type
_entity_poly.pdbx_seq_one_letter_code
_entity_poly.pdbx_strand_id
1 'polypeptide(L)'
;MSEIKVFRIYGYMLIGHDSVPEWRKFVKEIRALKLEHALEKLYSELGSKHKVKRAHIKILKVEEIPPDQAIDRYVRDLSSLTKMVIE
;
A
#
# COMPACT_ATOMS: atom_id res chain seq x y z
N MET A 1 1.21 -23.81 -0.76
CA MET A 1 2.14 -22.67 -0.69
C MET A 1 1.32 -21.40 -0.82
N SER A 2 1.55 -20.39 0.02
CA SER A 2 0.79 -19.13 -0.04
C SER A 2 1.32 -18.27 -1.18
N GLU A 3 0.46 -17.95 -2.15
CA GLU A 3 0.81 -17.11 -3.30
C GLU A 3 0.88 -15.63 -2.89
N ILE A 4 1.89 -14.92 -3.38
CA ILE A 4 2.05 -13.48 -3.13
C ILE A 4 1.18 -12.71 -4.13
N LYS A 5 0.26 -11.90 -3.61
CA LYS A 5 -0.69 -11.10 -4.36
C LYS A 5 -0.31 -9.61 -4.29
N VAL A 6 -0.81 -8.83 -5.23
CA VAL A 6 -0.69 -7.36 -5.20
C VAL A 6 -2.06 -6.76 -4.92
N PHE A 7 -2.16 -5.96 -3.87
CA PHE A 7 -3.38 -5.23 -3.51
C PHE A 7 -3.21 -3.76 -3.88
N ARG A 8 -4.05 -3.28 -4.80
CA ARG A 8 -4.17 -1.86 -5.11
C ARG A 8 -5.27 -1.25 -4.24
N ILE A 9 -4.88 -0.31 -3.39
CA ILE A 9 -5.74 0.29 -2.38
C ILE A 9 -5.95 1.76 -2.73
N TYR A 10 -7.21 2.14 -2.82
CA TYR A 10 -7.67 3.50 -3.08
C TYR A 10 -8.25 4.08 -1.80
N GLY A 11 -7.91 5.32 -1.50
CA GLY A 11 -8.42 5.97 -0.30
C GLY A 11 -8.17 7.46 -0.23
N TYR A 12 -8.57 8.02 0.90
CA TYR A 12 -8.22 9.37 1.31
C TYR A 12 -7.44 9.34 2.62
N MET A 13 -6.50 10.26 2.76
CA MET A 13 -5.78 10.51 4.01
C MET A 13 -5.89 11.99 4.39
N LEU A 14 -6.09 12.27 5.68
CA LEU A 14 -6.10 13.64 6.20
C LEU A 14 -4.66 14.07 6.53
N ILE A 15 -4.13 15.02 5.77
CA ILE A 15 -2.80 15.60 6.00
C ILE A 15 -2.95 16.90 6.78
N GLY A 16 -1.94 17.26 7.58
CA GLY A 16 -1.89 18.56 8.24
C GLY A 16 -2.90 18.70 9.38
N HIS A 17 -3.21 17.60 10.08
CA HIS A 17 -4.21 17.58 11.15
C HIS A 17 -3.92 18.57 12.30
N ASP A 18 -2.66 18.99 12.46
CA ASP A 18 -2.22 19.98 13.46
C ASP A 18 -2.18 21.42 12.91
N SER A 19 -2.46 21.63 11.62
CA SER A 19 -2.42 22.96 10.98
C SER A 19 -3.66 23.15 10.10
N VAL A 20 -3.58 22.85 8.80
CA VAL A 20 -4.70 22.96 7.86
C VAL A 20 -5.08 21.55 7.40
N PRO A 21 -6.16 20.96 7.95
CA PRO A 21 -6.56 19.60 7.61
C PRO A 21 -7.09 19.53 6.18
N GLU A 22 -6.45 18.72 5.34
CA GLU A 22 -6.83 18.51 3.94
C GLU A 22 -6.94 17.02 3.62
N TRP A 23 -8.09 16.60 3.07
CA TRP A 23 -8.28 15.24 2.58
C TRP A 23 -7.63 15.06 1.21
N ARG A 24 -6.57 14.25 1.13
CA ARG A 24 -5.89 13.92 -0.12
C ARG A 24 -6.17 12.49 -0.55
N LYS A 25 -6.41 12.31 -1.85
CA LYS A 25 -6.52 10.99 -2.48
C LYS A 25 -5.16 10.30 -2.44
N PHE A 26 -5.17 8.99 -2.20
CA PHE A 26 -4.01 8.14 -2.40
C PHE A 26 -4.39 6.88 -3.17
N VAL A 27 -3.43 6.36 -3.92
CA VAL A 27 -3.45 5.02 -4.52
C VAL A 27 -2.15 4.35 -4.13
N LYS A 28 -2.23 3.17 -3.53
CA LYS A 28 -1.04 2.42 -3.11
C LYS A 28 -1.14 0.97 -3.51
N GLU A 29 -0.08 0.44 -4.08
CA GLU A 29 0.06 -0.96 -4.42
C GLU A 29 0.95 -1.65 -3.41
N ILE A 30 0.43 -2.71 -2.77
CA ILE A 30 1.12 -3.42 -1.71
C ILE A 30 1.11 -4.91 -1.99
N ARG A 31 2.31 -5.51 -2.00
CA ARG A 31 2.49 -6.96 -2.09
C ARG A 31 2.26 -7.60 -0.71
N ALA A 32 1.40 -8.60 -0.65
CA ALA A 32 1.12 -9.35 0.57
C ALA A 32 0.53 -10.74 0.27
N LEU A 33 0.55 -11.61 1.29
CA LEU A 33 -0.10 -12.93 1.22
C LEU A 33 -1.62 -12.85 1.47
N LYS A 34 -2.04 -11.87 2.27
CA LYS A 34 -3.44 -11.65 2.65
C LYS A 34 -3.72 -10.14 2.67
N LEU A 35 -4.99 -9.79 2.49
CA LEU A 35 -5.47 -8.42 2.56
C LEU A 35 -5.10 -7.74 3.89
N GLU A 36 -5.24 -8.44 5.02
CA GLU A 36 -4.95 -7.92 6.36
C GLU A 36 -3.51 -7.42 6.48
N HIS A 37 -2.54 -8.18 5.95
CA HIS A 37 -1.13 -7.79 5.94
C HIS A 37 -0.88 -6.58 5.03
N ALA A 38 -1.58 -6.48 3.91
CA ALA A 38 -1.49 -5.31 3.03
C ALA A 38 -2.01 -4.04 3.71
N LEU A 39 -3.13 -4.15 4.42
CA LEU A 39 -3.73 -3.03 5.17
C LEU A 39 -2.81 -2.58 6.32
N GLU A 40 -2.25 -3.50 7.09
CA GLU A 40 -1.34 -3.17 8.18
C GLU A 40 -0.08 -2.44 7.66
N LYS A 41 0.46 -2.92 6.54
CA LYS A 41 1.58 -2.25 5.87
C LYS A 41 1.20 -0.87 5.34
N LEU A 42 0.00 -0.71 4.77
CA LEU A 42 -0.51 0.60 4.33
C LEU A 42 -0.56 1.59 5.50
N TYR A 43 -1.18 1.21 6.62
CA TYR A 43 -1.30 2.06 7.80
C TYR A 43 0.08 2.46 8.34
N SER A 44 1.02 1.52 8.38
CA SER A 44 2.38 1.76 8.84
C SER A 44 3.14 2.73 7.92
N GLU A 45 3.06 2.55 6.60
CA GLU A 45 3.71 3.44 5.63
C GLU A 45 3.11 4.85 5.63
N LEU A 46 1.78 4.98 5.65
CA LEU A 46 1.12 6.28 5.67
C LEU A 46 1.38 7.03 6.98
N GLY A 47 1.38 6.31 8.11
CA GLY A 47 1.73 6.89 9.41
C GLY A 47 3.18 7.37 9.46
N SER A 48 4.13 6.57 8.97
CA SER A 48 5.55 6.92 8.98
C SER A 48 5.90 8.07 8.03
N LYS A 49 5.46 7.98 6.77
CA LYS A 49 5.85 8.95 5.72
C LYS A 49 5.07 10.26 5.78
N HIS A 50 3.79 10.21 6.16
CA HIS A 50 2.89 11.36 6.10
C HIS A 50 2.41 11.83 7.47
N LYS A 51 2.86 11.19 8.57
CA LYS A 51 2.43 11.49 9.96
C LYS A 51 0.90 11.45 10.14
N VAL A 52 0.24 10.54 9.43
CA VAL A 52 -1.22 10.39 9.46
C VAL A 52 -1.63 9.32 10.48
N LYS A 53 -2.58 9.65 11.36
CA LYS A 53 -3.18 8.68 12.30
C LYS A 53 -4.06 7.68 11.55
N ARG A 54 -4.18 6.45 12.06
CA ARG A 54 -5.04 5.41 11.44
C ARG A 54 -6.50 5.86 11.28
N ALA A 55 -7.04 6.58 12.26
CA ALA A 55 -8.39 7.15 12.21
C ALA A 55 -8.59 8.21 11.10
N HIS A 56 -7.51 8.73 10.55
CA HIS A 56 -7.49 9.75 9.48
C HIS A 56 -7.27 9.15 8.08
N ILE A 57 -7.35 7.83 7.95
CA ILE A 57 -7.22 7.10 6.68
C ILE A 57 -8.58 6.47 6.37
N LYS A 58 -9.12 6.78 5.19
CA LYS A 58 -10.38 6.22 4.69
C LYS A 58 -10.08 5.39 3.45
N ILE A 59 -10.29 4.09 3.55
CA ILE A 59 -10.16 3.18 2.41
C ILE A 59 -11.50 3.16 1.68
N LEU A 60 -11.47 3.36 0.36
CA LEU A 60 -12.65 3.35 -0.51
C LEU A 60 -12.80 2.02 -1.23
N LYS A 61 -11.69 1.49 -1.76
CA LYS A 61 -11.68 0.31 -2.61
C LYS A 61 -10.36 -0.41 -2.44
N VAL A 62 -10.42 -1.73 -2.43
CA VAL A 62 -9.24 -2.59 -2.53
C VAL A 62 -9.46 -3.56 -3.67
N GLU A 63 -8.48 -3.67 -4.55
CA GLU A 63 -8.49 -4.57 -5.68
C GLU A 63 -7.27 -5.48 -5.61
N GLU A 64 -7.49 -6.77 -5.77
CA GLU A 64 -6.40 -7.72 -6.03
C GLU A 64 -6.07 -7.65 -7.51
N ILE A 65 -4.83 -7.30 -7.84
CA ILE A 65 -4.33 -7.21 -9.21
C ILE A 65 -3.18 -8.21 -9.39
N PRO A 66 -3.02 -8.76 -10.61
CA PRO A 66 -1.88 -9.61 -10.88
C PRO A 66 -0.58 -8.77 -10.87
N PRO A 67 0.57 -9.36 -10.49
CA PRO A 67 1.81 -8.60 -10.31
C PRO A 67 2.31 -7.90 -11.58
N ASP A 68 2.00 -8.44 -12.75
CA ASP A 68 2.31 -7.87 -14.06
C ASP A 68 1.52 -6.57 -14.37
N GLN A 69 0.38 -6.35 -13.72
CA GLN A 69 -0.45 -5.14 -13.89
C GLN A 69 -0.16 -4.06 -12.84
N ALA A 70 0.83 -4.27 -11.96
CA ALA A 70 1.28 -3.23 -11.03
C ALA A 70 1.82 -2.02 -11.80
N ILE A 71 1.29 -0.84 -11.49
CA ILE A 71 1.71 0.43 -12.10
C ILE A 71 3.01 0.91 -11.44
N ASP A 72 3.16 0.68 -10.14
CA ASP A 72 4.35 1.03 -9.38
C ASP A 72 5.53 0.17 -9.85
N ARG A 73 6.52 0.85 -10.43
CA ARG A 73 7.71 0.20 -11.00
C ARG A 73 8.44 -0.66 -9.98
N TYR A 74 8.51 -0.22 -8.72
CA TYR A 74 9.19 -0.98 -7.66
C TYR A 74 8.41 -2.26 -7.32
N VAL A 75 7.08 -2.17 -7.24
CA VAL A 75 6.22 -3.34 -7.02
C VAL A 75 6.36 -4.34 -8.17
N ARG A 76 6.41 -3.85 -9.41
CA ARG A 76 6.60 -4.67 -10.61
C ARG A 76 7.96 -5.34 -10.65
N ASP A 77 9.03 -4.59 -10.38
CA ASP A 77 10.41 -5.07 -10.40
C ASP A 77 10.60 -6.19 -9.36
N LEU A 78 10.19 -5.95 -8.11
CA LEU A 78 10.25 -6.96 -7.06
C LEU A 78 9.43 -8.21 -7.39
N SER A 79 8.36 -8.08 -8.16
CA SER A 79 7.53 -9.23 -8.56
C SER A 79 8.20 -10.09 -9.62
N SER A 80 9.10 -9.50 -10.42
CA SER A 80 9.90 -10.22 -11.42
C SER A 80 11.12 -10.94 -10.82
N LEU A 81 11.61 -10.49 -9.65
CA LEU A 81 12.76 -11.11 -8.98
C LEU A 81 12.40 -12.51 -8.45
N THR A 82 12.90 -13.54 -9.12
CA THR A 82 12.55 -14.95 -8.86
C THR A 82 13.45 -15.62 -7.80
N LYS A 83 14.61 -15.04 -7.48
CA LYS A 83 15.53 -15.53 -6.42
C LYS A 83 16.29 -14.37 -5.79
N MET A 84 16.21 -14.24 -4.48
CA MET A 84 17.22 -13.53 -3.70
C MET A 84 18.40 -14.49 -3.52
N VAL A 85 19.54 -14.21 -4.15
CA VAL A 85 20.81 -14.86 -3.80
C VAL A 85 21.25 -14.19 -2.51
N ILE A 86 21.15 -14.93 -1.40
CA ILE A 86 21.79 -14.55 -0.14
C ILE A 86 23.12 -15.30 -0.15
N GLU A 87 24.21 -14.55 -0.29
CA GLU A 87 25.58 -15.07 -0.18
C GLU A 87 25.96 -15.30 1.29
#